data_AF-A0A963MXB4-F1
#
_entry.id   AF-A0A963MXB4-F1
#
_cell.length_a   1.000
_cell.length_b   1.000
_cell.length_c   1.000
_cell.angle_alpha   90.00
_cell.angle_beta   90.00
_cell.angle_gamma   90.00
#
_symmetry.space_group_name_H-M   'P 1'
#
loop_
_entity.id
_entity.type
_entity.pdbx_description
1 polymer ?
#
loop_
_entity_poly.entity_id
_entity_poly.type
_entity_poly.pdbx_seq_one_letter_code
_entity_poly.pdbx_strand_id
1 'polypeptide(L)'
;MPARRVKELQMPRSGESSDLELARHAFAVKGFRVRCYPDIDAETADQLLARGLVELHDDFDEFLPGEAHRCLRATQYGFDLVLGRIDA
;
A
#
# COMPACT_ATOMS: atom_id res chain seq x y z
N MET A 1 -14.89 28.23 29.22
CA MET A 1 -15.32 27.99 27.83
C MET A 1 -14.12 28.24 26.92
N PRO A 2 -13.76 27.40 25.92
CA PRO A 2 -14.46 26.21 25.41
C PRO A 2 -13.67 24.88 25.60
N ALA A 3 -14.42 23.78 25.65
CA ALA A 3 -13.90 22.42 25.59
C ALA A 3 -13.30 22.16 24.20
N ARG A 4 -12.02 21.74 24.16
CA ARG A 4 -11.37 21.24 22.94
C ARG A 4 -12.18 20.04 22.45
N ARG A 5 -12.90 20.21 21.35
CA ARG A 5 -13.49 19.09 20.60
C ARG A 5 -12.34 18.26 20.05
N VAL A 6 -11.97 17.21 20.76
CA VAL A 6 -11.29 16.09 20.15
C VAL A 6 -12.28 15.56 19.12
N LYS A 7 -11.99 15.77 17.83
CA LYS A 7 -12.65 15.01 16.77
C LYS A 7 -12.23 13.57 17.05
N GLU A 8 -13.08 12.83 17.73
CA GLU A 8 -13.02 11.37 17.72
C GLU A 8 -13.08 10.97 16.26
N LEU A 9 -11.91 10.62 15.71
CA LEU A 9 -11.84 9.93 14.43
C LEU A 9 -12.67 8.67 14.64
N GLN A 10 -13.88 8.68 14.12
CA GLN A 10 -14.69 7.48 14.02
C GLN A 10 -13.90 6.51 13.16
N MET A 11 -13.27 5.53 13.79
CA MET A 11 -12.75 4.37 13.08
C MET A 11 -13.94 3.67 12.44
N PRO A 12 -13.96 3.48 11.11
CA PRO A 12 -14.97 2.65 10.48
C PRO A 12 -14.84 1.23 11.04
N ARG A 13 -15.95 0.69 11.56
CA ARG A 13 -16.01 -0.70 12.01
C ARG A 13 -16.38 -1.60 10.82
N SER A 14 -15.57 -2.65 10.65
CA SER A 14 -15.90 -3.92 9.97
C SER A 14 -15.76 -3.94 8.44
N GLY A 15 -14.67 -4.55 7.97
CA GLY A 15 -14.29 -4.86 6.58
C GLY A 15 -12.80 -5.19 6.57
N GLU A 16 -12.25 -5.90 5.59
CA GLU A 16 -10.80 -6.18 5.56
C GLU A 16 -10.00 -4.87 5.67
N SER A 17 -8.89 -4.86 6.41
CA SER A 17 -8.14 -3.63 6.67
C SER A 17 -7.78 -2.95 5.36
N SER A 18 -8.00 -1.62 5.27
CA SER A 18 -7.87 -0.83 4.02
C SER A 18 -6.51 -1.00 3.35
N ASP A 19 -5.50 -1.35 4.13
CA ASP A 19 -4.13 -1.49 3.68
C ASP A 19 -3.90 -2.88 3.07
N LEU A 20 -4.54 -3.92 3.61
CA LEU A 20 -4.52 -5.26 3.05
C LEU A 20 -5.29 -5.32 1.73
N GLU A 21 -6.45 -4.68 1.65
CA GLU A 21 -7.20 -4.57 0.40
C GLU A 21 -6.37 -3.84 -0.66
N LEU A 22 -5.82 -2.68 -0.33
CA LEU A 22 -4.97 -1.91 -1.23
C LEU A 22 -3.75 -2.71 -1.68
N ALA A 23 -3.09 -3.42 -0.75
CA ALA A 23 -1.95 -4.25 -1.09
C ALA A 23 -2.34 -5.42 -2.00
N ARG A 24 -3.49 -6.08 -1.79
CA ARG A 24 -3.99 -7.14 -2.69
C ARG A 24 -4.29 -6.62 -4.10
N HIS A 25 -4.78 -5.38 -4.22
CA HIS A 25 -4.99 -4.73 -5.52
C HIS A 25 -3.67 -4.39 -6.22
N ALA A 26 -2.60 -4.16 -5.46
CA ALA A 26 -1.31 -3.75 -5.99
C ALA A 26 -0.36 -4.91 -6.29
N PHE A 27 -0.50 -6.04 -5.60
CA PHE A 27 0.51 -7.09 -5.62
C PHE A 27 0.00 -8.43 -6.16
N ALA A 28 0.82 -9.06 -7.00
CA ALA A 28 0.74 -10.47 -7.34
C ALA A 28 1.67 -11.29 -6.43
N VAL A 29 1.13 -12.30 -5.76
CA VAL A 29 1.91 -13.26 -4.96
C VAL A 29 2.09 -14.55 -5.75
N LYS A 30 3.34 -14.94 -6.01
CA LYS A 30 3.69 -16.22 -6.63
C LYS A 30 4.72 -16.95 -5.78
N GLY A 31 4.24 -17.81 -4.89
CA GLY A 31 5.08 -18.45 -3.87
C GLY A 31 5.62 -17.42 -2.89
N PHE A 32 6.95 -17.34 -2.73
CA PHE A 32 7.61 -16.36 -1.86
C PHE A 32 7.97 -15.04 -2.57
N ARG A 33 7.45 -14.82 -3.79
CA ARG A 33 7.71 -13.60 -4.56
C ARG A 33 6.45 -12.73 -4.57
N VAL A 34 6.61 -11.49 -4.14
CA VAL A 34 5.60 -10.42 -4.23
C VAL A 34 6.08 -9.47 -5.32
N ARG A 35 5.22 -9.15 -6.28
CA ARG A 35 5.51 -8.20 -7.37
C ARG A 35 4.34 -7.26 -7.54
N CYS A 36 4.62 -5.99 -7.80
CA CYS A 36 3.58 -5.04 -8.19
C CYS A 36 2.97 -5.43 -9.55
N TYR A 37 1.67 -5.22 -9.71
CA TYR A 37 1.03 -5.29 -11.02
C TYR A 37 1.62 -4.19 -11.94
N PRO A 38 1.70 -4.44 -13.26
CA PRO A 38 2.26 -3.47 -14.20
C PRO A 38 1.32 -2.27 -14.46
N ASP A 39 0.02 -2.45 -14.22
CA ASP A 39 -1.09 -1.60 -14.65
C ASP A 39 -1.78 -0.84 -13.51
N ILE A 40 -1.17 -0.78 -12.32
CA ILE A 40 -1.67 0.08 -11.23
C ILE A 40 -1.64 1.55 -11.67
N ASP A 41 -2.76 2.23 -11.42
CA ASP A 41 -2.91 3.65 -11.69
C ASP A 41 -2.13 4.53 -10.69
N ALA A 42 -1.97 5.81 -11.05
CA ALA A 42 -1.23 6.76 -10.23
C ALA A 42 -1.88 7.00 -8.87
N GLU A 43 -3.21 6.97 -8.78
CA GLU A 43 -3.92 7.18 -7.51
C GLU A 43 -3.63 6.04 -6.52
N THR A 44 -3.67 4.80 -7.00
CA THR A 44 -3.33 3.61 -6.21
C THR A 44 -1.86 3.63 -5.81
N ALA A 45 -0.96 3.99 -6.74
CA ALA A 45 0.46 4.14 -6.46
C ALA A 45 0.73 5.17 -5.35
N ASP A 46 0.10 6.34 -5.41
CA ASP A 46 0.21 7.38 -4.40
C ASP A 46 -0.29 6.90 -3.03
N GLN A 47 -1.42 6.18 -2.99
CA GLN A 47 -1.93 5.62 -1.74
C GLN A 47 -0.99 4.57 -1.15
N LEU A 48 -0.39 3.70 -1.97
CA LEU A 48 0.57 2.69 -1.52
C LEU A 48 1.84 3.35 -0.95
N LEU A 49 2.36 4.38 -1.63
CA LEU A 49 3.53 5.15 -1.20
C LEU A 49 3.25 5.90 0.10
N ALA A 50 2.11 6.59 0.19
CA ALA A 50 1.72 7.36 1.38
C ALA A 50 1.54 6.47 2.62
N ARG A 51 1.14 5.21 2.44
CA ARG A 51 0.98 4.21 3.51
C ARG A 51 2.24 3.39 3.78
N GLY A 52 3.31 3.58 2.99
CA GLY A 52 4.55 2.82 3.12
C GLY A 52 4.41 1.34 2.78
N LEU A 53 3.45 0.97 1.94
CA LEU A 53 3.27 -0.40 1.42
C LEU A 53 4.24 -0.70 0.28
N VAL A 54 4.58 0.34 -0.49
CA VAL A 54 5.60 0.31 -1.54
C VAL A 54 6.59 1.47 -1.35
N GLU A 55 7.73 1.33 -2.00
CA GLU A 55 8.75 2.37 -2.17
C GLU A 55 9.14 2.46 -3.65
N LEU A 56 9.66 3.61 -4.06
CA LEU A 56 10.29 3.75 -5.38
C LEU A 56 11.60 2.96 -5.39
N HIS A 57 11.84 2.26 -6.49
CA HIS A 57 13.10 1.58 -6.72
C HIS A 57 14.21 2.61 -6.90
N ASP A 58 15.42 2.31 -6.40
CA ASP A 58 16.59 3.22 -6.39
C ASP A 58 17.04 3.71 -7.79
N ASP A 59 16.52 3.09 -8.86
CA ASP A 59 16.83 3.43 -10.25
C ASP A 59 15.85 4.44 -10.85
N PHE A 60 14.83 4.86 -10.09
CA PHE A 60 13.74 5.72 -10.55
C PHE A 60 13.55 6.90 -9.59
N ASP A 61 13.62 8.11 -10.13
CA ASP A 61 13.34 9.34 -9.38
C ASP A 61 11.82 9.58 -9.18
N GLU A 62 10.98 9.02 -10.06
CA GLU A 62 9.53 9.20 -10.05
C GLU A 62 8.78 7.94 -10.50
N PHE A 63 7.48 7.87 -10.16
CA PHE A 63 6.60 6.80 -10.61
C PHE A 63 6.24 6.96 -12.08
N LEU A 64 6.40 5.90 -12.87
CA LEU A 64 6.02 5.86 -14.28
C LEU A 64 4.76 4.99 -14.48
N PRO A 65 3.61 5.59 -14.84
CA PRO A 65 2.41 4.84 -15.18
C PRO A 65 2.67 3.83 -16.31
N GLY A 66 2.23 2.58 -16.14
CA GLY A 66 2.48 1.48 -17.07
C GLY A 66 3.80 0.73 -16.85
N GLU A 67 4.71 1.25 -16.01
CA GLU A 67 5.94 0.57 -15.59
C GLU A 67 5.99 0.31 -14.08
N ALA A 68 4.85 0.27 -13.41
CA ALA A 68 4.78 0.20 -11.96
C ALA A 68 5.53 -0.99 -11.35
N HIS A 69 5.53 -2.14 -12.02
CA HIS A 69 6.30 -3.33 -11.63
C HIS A 69 7.83 -3.16 -11.65
N ARG A 70 8.34 -2.11 -12.32
CA ARG A 70 9.75 -1.72 -12.34
C ARG A 70 10.03 -0.61 -11.34
N CYS A 71 9.13 0.37 -11.28
CA CYS A 71 9.30 1.57 -10.45
C CYS A 71 8.99 1.32 -8.98
N LEU A 72 8.08 0.40 -8.66
CA LEU A 72 7.63 0.16 -7.29
C LEU A 72 8.14 -1.18 -6.77
N ARG A 73 8.60 -1.14 -5.52
CA ARG A 73 8.99 -2.30 -4.74
C ARG A 73 8.14 -2.38 -3.47
N ALA A 74 7.70 -3.58 -3.11
CA ALA A 74 7.05 -3.79 -1.81
C ALA A 74 8.04 -3.52 -0.67
N THR A 75 7.66 -2.71 0.31
CA THR A 75 8.42 -2.58 1.55
C THR A 75 8.30 -3.87 2.36
N GLN A 76 9.11 -4.02 3.43
CA GLN A 76 8.96 -5.15 4.35
C GLN A 76 7.54 -5.19 4.96
N TYR A 77 6.97 -4.03 5.28
CA TYR A 77 5.61 -3.92 5.80
C TYR A 77 4.58 -4.42 4.78
N GLY A 78 4.60 -3.91 3.54
CA GLY A 78 3.68 -4.35 2.48
C GLY A 78 3.83 -5.84 2.17
N PHE A 79 5.06 -6.36 2.21
CA PHE A 79 5.37 -7.77 2.02
C PHE A 79 4.77 -8.64 3.12
N ASP A 80 5.01 -8.31 4.39
CA ASP A 80 4.50 -9.09 5.52
C ASP A 80 2.98 -9.00 5.63
N LEU A 81 2.38 -7.86 5.27
CA LEU A 81 0.94 -7.65 5.23
C LEU A 81 0.27 -8.59 4.20
N VAL A 82 0.77 -8.59 2.97
CA VAL A 82 0.23 -9.44 1.88
C VAL A 82 0.41 -10.93 2.15
N LEU A 83 1.50 -11.31 2.84
CA LEU A 83 1.73 -12.69 3.23
C LEU A 83 0.95 -13.11 4.50
N GLY A 84 0.22 -12.19 5.14
CA GLY A 84 -0.53 -12.47 6.37
C GLY A 84 0.37 -12.80 7.57
N ARG A 85 1.58 -12.24 7.60
CA ARG A 85 2.54 -12.41 8.71
C ARG A 85 2.31 -11.40 9.83
N ILE A 86 1.61 -10.32 9.52
CA ILE A 86 1.19 -9.28 10.45
C ILE A 86 -0.30 -9.04 10.28
N ASP A 87 -0.96 -8.70 11.38
CA ASP A 87 -2.37 -8.32 11.35
C ASP A 87 -2.52 -6.91 10.77
N ALA A 88 -3.56 -6.74 9.97
CA ALA A 88 -3.88 -5.52 9.25
C ALA A 88 -4.86 -4.65 10.04
#